data_AF-A0A970UQ21-F1
#
_entry.id   AF-A0A970UQ21-F1
#
_cell.length_a   1.000
_cell.length_b   1.000
_cell.length_c   1.000
_cell.angle_alpha   90.00
_cell.angle_beta   90.00
_cell.angle_gamma   90.00
#
_symmetry.space_group_name_H-M   'P 1'
#
loop_
_entity.id
_entity.type
_entity.pdbx_description
1 polymer ?
#
loop_
_entity_poly.entity_id
_entity_poly.type
_entity_poly.pdbx_seq_one_letter_code
_entity_poly.pdbx_strand_id
1 'polypeptide(L)'
;MPCRANTGEPELLFQKANQLYLAGDLPAAREEYLKILDAGLESAEVYYNLGNTCYKMGIIPSAILYYEKSLVLNPRDEDTQFNLSLANELIVDKIEPLNRFFINRWIGSLTNLLGTDSWALISLITFI
;
A
#
# COMPACT_ATOMS: atom_id res chain seq x y z
N MET A 1 20.89 -18.42 12.71
CA MET A 1 20.17 -17.86 13.88
C MET A 1 19.74 -16.46 13.50
N PRO A 2 18.45 -16.11 13.34
CA PRO A 2 18.09 -14.72 13.08
C PRO A 2 17.91 -13.97 14.40
N CYS A 3 18.63 -12.86 14.50
CA CYS A 3 18.64 -11.93 15.62
C CYS A 3 17.25 -11.32 15.84
N ARG A 4 16.86 -11.18 17.11
CA ARG A 4 15.67 -10.42 17.54
C ARG A 4 15.68 -9.04 16.87
N ALA A 5 14.69 -8.75 16.03
CA ALA A 5 14.39 -7.38 15.66
C ALA A 5 14.14 -6.60 16.96
N ASN A 6 14.80 -5.45 17.10
CA ASN A 6 14.64 -4.56 18.23
C ASN A 6 13.24 -3.94 18.14
N THR A 7 12.24 -4.60 18.70
CA THR A 7 10.82 -4.21 18.60
C THR A 7 10.50 -2.82 19.16
N GLY A 8 11.44 -2.20 19.89
CA GLY A 8 11.28 -0.85 20.45
C GLY A 8 11.56 0.30 19.48
N GLU A 9 12.47 0.14 18.51
CA GLU A 9 12.81 1.22 17.56
C GLU A 9 11.64 1.59 16.63
N PRO A 10 10.92 0.62 16.02
CA PRO A 10 9.80 0.93 15.14
C PRO A 10 8.62 1.57 15.89
N GLU A 11 8.36 1.08 17.11
CA GLU A 11 7.33 1.64 17.99
C GLU A 11 7.66 3.08 18.39
N LEU A 12 8.93 3.36 18.69
CA LEU A 12 9.40 4.72 18.99
C LEU A 12 9.24 5.65 17.77
N LEU A 13 9.62 5.18 16.57
CA LEU A 13 9.41 5.94 15.33
C LEU A 13 7.92 6.21 15.08
N PHE A 14 7.06 5.21 15.32
CA PHE A 14 5.62 5.33 15.16
C PHE A 14 5.02 6.35 16.13
N GLN A 15 5.38 6.29 17.42
CA GLN A 15 4.96 7.26 18.43
C GLN A 15 5.45 8.66 18.11
N LYS A 16 6.71 8.81 17.66
CA LYS A 16 7.26 10.09 17.23
C LYS A 16 6.50 10.67 16.03
N ALA A 17 6.21 9.84 15.03
CA ALA A 17 5.43 10.24 13.86
C ALA A 17 4.01 10.70 14.26
N ASN A 18 3.35 9.98 15.16
CA ASN A 18 2.06 10.37 15.73
C ASN A 18 2.13 11.72 16.45
N GLN A 19 3.16 11.96 17.26
CA GLN A 19 3.35 13.24 17.95
C GLN A 19 3.54 14.40 16.97
N LEU A 20 4.37 14.22 15.93
CA LEU A 20 4.58 15.21 14.87
C LEU A 20 3.29 15.51 14.10
N TYR A 21 2.50 14.47 13.81
CA TYR A 21 1.20 14.61 13.17
C TYR A 21 0.23 15.43 14.03
N LEU A 22 0.16 15.15 15.33
CA LEU A 22 -0.66 15.90 16.29
C LEU A 22 -0.18 17.34 16.47
N ALA A 23 1.13 17.57 16.38
CA ALA A 23 1.73 18.91 16.40
C ALA A 23 1.51 19.70 15.09
N GLY A 24 1.02 19.04 14.03
CA GLY A 24 0.78 19.65 12.73
C GLY A 24 2.01 19.72 11.83
N ASP A 25 3.15 19.19 12.26
CA ASP A 25 4.34 19.03 11.41
C ASP A 25 4.20 17.79 10.53
N LEU A 26 3.30 17.89 9.55
CA LEU A 26 2.96 16.81 8.63
C LEU A 26 4.16 16.35 7.77
N PRO A 27 5.04 17.24 7.26
CA PRO A 27 6.25 16.82 6.55
C PRO A 27 7.14 15.91 7.41
N ALA A 28 7.43 16.31 8.66
CA ALA A 28 8.26 15.50 9.55
C ALA A 28 7.56 14.19 9.94
N ALA A 29 6.25 14.22 10.21
CA ALA A 29 5.48 13.02 10.50
C ALA A 29 5.56 12.00 9.35
N ARG A 30 5.42 12.46 8.10
CA ARG A 30 5.55 11.63 6.91
C ARG A 30 6.93 10.98 6.82
N GLU A 31 8.00 11.73 7.06
CA GLU A 31 9.36 11.18 7.03
C GLU A 31 9.56 10.09 8.08
N GLU A 32 9.08 10.28 9.31
CA GLU A 32 9.21 9.25 10.36
C GLU A 32 8.41 7.98 10.03
N TYR A 33 7.21 8.10 9.46
CA TYR A 33 6.49 6.92 8.98
C TYR A 33 7.20 6.21 7.83
N LEU A 34 7.81 6.95 6.89
CA LEU A 34 8.55 6.36 5.78
C LEU A 34 9.75 5.56 6.26
N LYS A 35 10.45 6.00 7.31
CA LYS A 35 11.55 5.23 7.91
C LYS A 35 11.11 3.87 8.44
N ILE A 36 9.87 3.77 8.95
CA ILE A 36 9.29 2.49 9.39
C ILE A 36 9.13 1.56 8.18
N LEU A 37 8.64 2.08 7.06
CA LEU A 37 8.51 1.32 5.81
C LEU A 37 9.88 0.95 5.22
N ASP A 38 10.87 1.84 5.27
CA ASP A 38 12.24 1.59 4.79
C ASP A 38 12.95 0.51 5.60
N ALA A 39 12.56 0.33 6.88
CA ALA A 39 12.99 -0.79 7.72
C ALA A 39 12.28 -2.12 7.36
N GLY A 40 11.40 -2.13 6.36
CA GLY A 40 10.62 -3.29 5.93
C GLY A 40 9.44 -3.62 6.85
N LEU A 41 9.05 -2.69 7.71
CA LEU A 41 7.99 -2.90 8.71
C LEU A 41 6.68 -2.32 8.21
N GLU A 42 5.98 -3.13 7.42
CA GLU A 42 4.70 -2.76 6.86
C GLU A 42 3.54 -3.15 7.80
N SER A 43 2.62 -2.23 8.05
CA SER A 43 1.38 -2.51 8.77
C SER A 43 0.23 -1.65 8.21
N ALA A 44 -1.01 -2.12 8.38
CA ALA A 44 -2.19 -1.36 7.97
C ALA A 44 -2.21 0.02 8.64
N GLU A 45 -1.83 0.08 9.92
CA GLU A 45 -1.83 1.30 10.72
C GLU A 45 -0.81 2.34 10.23
N VAL A 46 0.42 1.92 9.87
CA VAL A 46 1.44 2.83 9.30
C VAL A 46 0.96 3.41 7.97
N TYR A 47 0.35 2.58 7.12
CA TYR A 47 -0.22 3.03 5.86
C TYR A 47 -1.43 3.96 6.05
N TYR A 48 -2.33 3.64 6.97
CA TYR A 48 -3.47 4.51 7.32
C TYR A 48 -3.00 5.89 7.77
N ASN A 49 -2.01 5.95 8.67
CA ASN A 49 -1.48 7.21 9.16
C ASN A 49 -0.68 8.00 8.11
N LEU A 50 0.07 7.33 7.24
CA LEU A 50 0.68 7.97 6.06
C LEU A 50 -0.38 8.54 5.11
N GLY A 51 -1.48 7.81 4.91
CA GLY A 51 -2.63 8.26 4.13
C GLY A 51 -3.24 9.54 4.71
N ASN A 52 -3.54 9.53 6.02
CA ASN A 52 -4.05 10.70 6.76
C ASN A 52 -3.09 11.89 6.69
N THR A 53 -1.79 11.64 6.83
CA THR A 53 -0.76 12.67 6.76
C THR A 53 -0.73 13.30 5.36
N CYS A 54 -0.69 12.48 4.31
CA CYS A 54 -0.70 12.97 2.92
C CYS A 54 -2.01 13.70 2.58
N TYR A 55 -3.15 13.22 3.09
CA TYR A 55 -4.45 13.88 2.91
C TYR A 55 -4.46 15.28 3.50
N LYS A 56 -4.00 15.43 4.76
CA LYS A 56 -3.89 16.74 5.41
C LYS A 56 -2.88 17.68 4.72
N MET A 57 -1.84 17.13 4.08
CA MET A 57 -0.89 17.91 3.27
C MET A 57 -1.44 18.31 1.89
N GLY A 58 -2.63 17.82 1.49
CA GLY A 58 -3.19 18.04 0.16
C GLY A 58 -2.55 17.19 -0.94
N ILE A 59 -1.71 16.22 -0.59
CA ILE A 59 -1.07 15.29 -1.54
C ILE A 59 -2.02 14.12 -1.78
N ILE A 60 -3.19 14.42 -2.37
CA ILE A 60 -4.31 13.49 -2.50
C ILE A 60 -3.94 12.16 -3.18
N PRO A 61 -3.17 12.14 -4.30
CA PRO A 61 -2.79 10.87 -4.92
C PRO A 61 -1.98 9.94 -4.00
N SER A 62 -1.10 10.51 -3.16
CA SER A 62 -0.36 9.72 -2.16
C SER A 62 -1.25 9.23 -1.04
N ALA A 63 -2.25 10.03 -0.62
CA ALA A 63 -3.22 9.61 0.38
C ALA A 63 -3.99 8.36 -0.08
N ILE A 64 -4.50 8.39 -1.32
CA ILE A 64 -5.21 7.26 -1.94
C ILE A 64 -4.31 6.02 -1.97
N LEU A 65 -3.08 6.15 -2.48
CA LEU A 65 -2.12 5.05 -2.54
C LEU A 65 -1.93 4.37 -1.18
N TYR A 66 -1.75 5.16 -0.12
CA TYR A 66 -1.52 4.62 1.21
C TYR A 66 -2.78 4.04 1.86
N TYR A 67 -3.95 4.63 1.65
CA TYR A 67 -5.20 4.00 2.09
C TYR A 67 -5.46 2.67 1.37
N GLU A 68 -5.22 2.59 0.06
CA GLU A 68 -5.31 1.33 -0.68
C GLU A 68 -4.34 0.28 -0.11
N LYS A 69 -3.09 0.66 0.19
CA LYS A 69 -2.13 -0.23 0.84
C LYS A 69 -2.58 -0.68 2.24
N SER A 70 -3.19 0.21 3.03
CA SER A 70 -3.80 -0.14 4.31
C SER A 70 -4.90 -1.20 4.12
N LEU A 71 -5.82 -1.00 3.16
CA LEU A 71 -6.90 -1.96 2.86
C LEU A 71 -6.42 -3.28 2.27
N VAL A 72 -5.24 -3.33 1.66
CA VAL A 72 -4.62 -4.62 1.28
C VAL A 72 -4.31 -5.46 2.51
N LEU A 73 -3.85 -4.84 3.61
CA LEU A 73 -3.49 -5.51 4.86
C LEU A 73 -4.68 -5.70 5.80
N ASN A 74 -5.61 -4.74 5.83
CA ASN A 74 -6.85 -4.81 6.60
C ASN A 74 -8.07 -4.41 5.75
N PRO A 75 -8.64 -5.33 4.96
CA PRO A 75 -9.72 -5.01 4.02
C PRO A 75 -11.02 -4.52 4.65
N ARG A 76 -11.23 -4.76 5.95
CA ARG A 76 -12.47 -4.45 6.68
C ARG A 76 -12.37 -3.19 7.54
N ASP A 77 -11.31 -2.41 7.37
CA ASP A 77 -11.15 -1.15 8.08
C ASP A 77 -12.09 -0.08 7.51
N GLU A 78 -13.20 0.14 8.19
CA GLU A 78 -14.24 1.11 7.81
C GLU A 78 -13.71 2.55 7.78
N ASP A 79 -12.79 2.90 8.70
CA ASP A 79 -12.19 4.24 8.76
C ASP A 79 -11.29 4.49 7.54
N THR A 80 -10.47 3.50 7.18
CA THR A 80 -9.65 3.59 5.96
C THR A 80 -10.54 3.66 4.72
N GLN A 81 -11.61 2.87 4.62
CA GLN A 81 -12.54 2.92 3.48
C GLN A 81 -13.21 4.29 3.34
N PHE A 82 -13.66 4.85 4.46
CA PHE A 82 -14.27 6.18 4.49
C PHE A 82 -13.29 7.26 4.05
N ASN A 83 -12.07 7.27 4.60
CA ASN A 83 -11.06 8.26 4.23
C ASN A 83 -10.60 8.12 2.77
N LEU A 84 -10.52 6.89 2.23
CA LEU A 84 -10.27 6.65 0.82
C LEU A 84 -11.40 7.21 -0.06
N SER A 85 -12.66 7.06 0.35
CA SER A 85 -13.80 7.65 -0.37
C SER A 85 -13.68 9.17 -0.44
N LEU A 86 -13.40 9.82 0.71
CA LEU A 86 -13.19 11.27 0.77
C LEU A 86 -12.02 11.73 -0.10
N ALA A 87 -10.90 11.00 -0.10
CA ALA A 87 -9.75 11.31 -0.93
C ALA A 87 -10.07 11.19 -2.43
N ASN A 88 -10.85 10.19 -2.83
CA ASN A 88 -11.26 10.02 -4.22
C ASN A 88 -12.22 11.12 -4.72
N GLU A 89 -13.08 11.66 -3.86
CA GLU A 89 -13.97 12.77 -4.21
C GLU A 89 -13.19 14.05 -4.59
N LEU A 90 -11.97 14.21 -4.08
CA LEU A 90 -11.12 15.37 -4.35
C LEU A 90 -10.38 15.29 -5.69
N ILE A 91 -10.38 14.14 -6.37
CA ILE A 91 -9.77 14.02 -7.70
C ILE A 91 -10.87 14.21 -8.76
N VAL A 92 -10.82 15.35 -9.45
CA VAL A 92 -11.79 15.74 -10.50
C VAL A 92 -11.78 14.73 -11.67
N ASP A 93 -10.60 14.26 -12.06
CA ASP A 93 -10.46 13.11 -12.97
C ASP A 93 -10.55 11.83 -12.14
N LYS A 94 -11.70 11.16 -12.21
CA LYS A 94 -11.90 9.86 -11.57
C LYS A 94 -10.85 8.88 -12.08
N ILE A 95 -9.75 8.71 -11.36
CA ILE A 95 -8.87 7.57 -11.53
C ILE A 95 -9.70 6.41 -11.02
N GLU A 96 -10.27 5.62 -11.94
CA GLU A 96 -10.97 4.40 -11.53
C GLU A 96 -9.99 3.58 -10.68
N PRO A 97 -10.38 3.16 -9.46
CA PRO A 97 -9.50 2.37 -8.60
C PRO A 97 -9.01 1.20 -9.43
N LEU A 98 -7.70 0.89 -9.37
CA LEU A 98 -7.08 -0.18 -10.15
C LEU A 98 -7.86 -1.46 -9.91
N ASN A 99 -8.79 -1.75 -10.81
CA ASN A 99 -9.64 -2.90 -10.63
C ASN A 99 -8.71 -4.11 -10.82
N ARG A 100 -8.44 -4.84 -9.73
CA ARG A 100 -7.67 -6.09 -9.81
C ARG A 100 -8.40 -7.12 -10.67
N PHE A 101 -9.68 -6.88 -10.97
CA PHE A 101 -10.52 -7.64 -11.88
C PHE A 101 -9.95 -7.71 -13.30
N PHE A 102 -9.42 -6.62 -13.87
CA PHE A 102 -8.86 -6.61 -15.22
C PHE A 102 -7.57 -7.44 -15.28
N ILE A 103 -6.65 -7.22 -14.34
CA ILE A 103 -5.35 -7.92 -14.30
C ILE A 103 -5.56 -9.42 -14.04
N ASN A 104 -6.41 -9.78 -13.06
CA ASN A 104 -6.70 -11.18 -12.77
C ASN A 104 -7.45 -11.87 -13.93
N ARG A 105 -8.37 -11.16 -14.62
CA ARG A 105 -9.06 -11.69 -15.81
C ARG A 105 -8.12 -11.82 -17.01
N TRP A 106 -7.22 -10.86 -17.21
CA TRP A 106 -6.24 -10.89 -18.30
C TRP A 106 -5.20 -11.98 -18.13
N ILE A 107 -4.60 -12.08 -16.94
CA ILE A 107 -3.66 -13.15 -16.61
C ILE A 107 -4.37 -14.51 -16.72
N GLY A 108 -5.58 -14.63 -16.17
CA GLY A 108 -6.40 -15.84 -16.30
C GLY A 108 -6.77 -16.19 -17.75
N SER A 109 -7.08 -15.19 -18.59
CA SER A 109 -7.35 -15.41 -20.02
C SER A 109 -6.09 -15.76 -20.79
N LEU A 110 -4.94 -15.16 -20.45
CA LEU A 110 -3.65 -15.51 -21.05
C LEU A 110 -3.23 -16.93 -20.68
N THR A 111 -3.41 -17.34 -19.41
CA THR A 111 -3.16 -18.71 -18.97
C THR A 111 -4.16 -19.72 -19.52
N ASN A 112 -5.37 -19.30 -19.92
CA ASN A 112 -6.36 -20.16 -20.57
C ASN A 112 -6.21 -20.21 -22.10
N LEU A 113 -5.69 -19.14 -22.72
CA LEU A 113 -5.34 -19.07 -24.16
C LEU A 113 -4.07 -19.84 -24.47
N LEU A 114 -3.09 -19.74 -23.57
CA LEU A 114 -1.95 -20.66 -23.51
C LEU A 114 -2.45 -21.94 -22.86
N GLY A 115 -3.13 -22.81 -23.64
CA GLY A 115 -3.59 -24.11 -23.13
C GLY A 115 -2.48 -24.79 -22.33
N THR A 116 -2.84 -25.57 -21.30
CA THR A 116 -1.94 -26.19 -20.31
C THR A 116 -0.69 -26.85 -20.91
N ASP A 117 -0.76 -27.25 -22.17
CA ASP A 117 0.31 -27.90 -22.94
C ASP A 117 1.40 -26.94 -23.46
N SER A 118 1.17 -25.62 -23.46
CA SER A 118 2.09 -24.60 -24.00
C SER A 118 3.31 -24.38 -23.09
N TRP A 119 3.14 -24.51 -21.77
CA TRP A 119 4.24 -24.37 -20.81
C TRP A 119 5.21 -25.56 -20.86
N ALA A 120 4.70 -26.76 -21.14
CA ALA A 120 5.53 -27.94 -21.36
C ALA A 120 6.40 -27.79 -22.62
N LEU A 121 5.81 -27.27 -23.71
CA LEU A 121 6.52 -27.02 -24.97
C LEU A 121 7.58 -25.92 -24.86
N ILE A 122 7.29 -24.83 -24.12
CA ILE A 122 8.28 -23.78 -23.82
C ILE A 122 9.44 -24.37 -22.99
N SER A 123 9.15 -25.19 -21.97
CA SER A 123 10.20 -25.82 -21.16
C SER A 123 11.12 -26.76 -21.95
N LEU A 124 10.58 -27.42 -22.97
CA LEU A 124 11.33 -28.31 -23.87
C LEU A 124 12.25 -27.53 -24.82
N ILE A 125 11.83 -26.35 -25.29
CA ILE A 125 12.61 -25.49 -26.19
C ILE A 125 13.72 -24.74 -25.45
N THR A 126 13.51 -24.38 -24.18
CA THR A 126 14.52 -23.66 -23.38
C THR A 126 15.68 -24.53 -22.88
N PHE A 127 15.61 -25.85 -23.06
CA PHE A 127 16.68 -26.80 -22.68
C PHE A 127 17.42 -27.41 -23.89
N ILE A 128 17.29 -26.80 -25.08
CA ILE A 128 18.14 -27.04 -26.26
C ILE A 128 19.15 -25.90 -26.40
#